data_AF-A0A538B0F7-F1
#
_entry.id   AF-A0A538B0F7-F1
#
_cell.length_a   1.000
_cell.length_b   1.000
_cell.length_c   1.000
_cell.angle_alpha   90.00
_cell.angle_beta   90.00
_cell.angle_gamma   90.00
#
_symmetry.space_group_name_H-M   'P 1'
#
loop_
_entity.id
_entity.type
_entity.pdbx_description
1 polymer ?
#
loop_
_entity_poly.entity_id
_entity_poly.type
_entity_poly.pdbx_seq_one_letter_code
_entity_poly.pdbx_strand_id
1 'polypeptide(L)'
;MRRRMGVALVAQAADGAFEVAERVARDASDRGVPLRLLGGQAVRLLCPSFPARARQGQDMDFASVSSAKGAVMEFLAGHGFLGDRRFNTIHGDRQMYFTTPDGQTSVDVIMDRLRMCHVLEFKARIDRMPYTLDVTDLLLTKLQVVEQNEKDVQDIVYLLAAFEVREGDVPGTIGLGRIGDVVGSDWGWWRTVTRNLDRVIELARGDLRRLVPGESPHDPVEQGRRLREHADATPKTLKWKIRAKVGEHAQWYELPEETGH
;
A
#
# COMPACT_ATOMS: atom_id res chain seq x y z
N MET A 1 -32.42 22.53 23.36
CA MET A 1 -33.55 22.24 22.45
C MET A 1 -32.98 22.03 21.04
N ARG A 2 -32.96 20.77 20.61
CA ARG A 2 -32.74 20.17 19.27
C ARG A 2 -32.15 21.01 18.12
N ARG A 3 -31.03 20.52 17.54
CA ARG A 3 -30.95 19.87 16.20
C ARG A 3 -29.49 19.43 15.93
N ARG A 4 -29.13 18.18 16.21
CA ARG A 4 -28.78 17.17 15.18
C ARG A 4 -28.99 17.65 13.74
N MET A 5 -27.89 17.84 13.01
CA MET A 5 -27.81 17.57 11.58
C MET A 5 -26.62 16.63 11.36
N GLY A 6 -26.89 15.34 11.61
CA GLY A 6 -26.21 14.31 10.86
C GLY A 6 -26.71 14.40 9.43
N VAL A 7 -25.79 14.55 8.49
CA VAL A 7 -25.95 14.03 7.15
C VAL A 7 -24.83 13.01 7.03
N ALA A 8 -25.10 11.80 7.52
CA ALA A 8 -24.38 10.63 7.05
C ALA A 8 -24.79 10.49 5.58
N LEU A 9 -23.98 11.02 4.67
CA LEU A 9 -24.16 10.75 3.26
C LEU A 9 -23.70 9.31 3.06
N VAL A 10 -24.68 8.40 3.13
CA VAL A 10 -24.60 7.01 2.70
C VAL A 10 -23.88 6.97 1.35
N ALA A 11 -23.06 5.95 1.11
CA ALA A 11 -22.64 5.58 -0.24
C ALA A 11 -23.87 5.64 -1.15
N GLN A 12 -23.93 6.59 -2.08
CA GLN A 12 -25.02 6.58 -3.05
C GLN A 12 -24.83 5.31 -3.88
N ALA A 13 -25.92 4.62 -4.20
CA ALA A 13 -25.90 3.38 -4.98
C ALA A 13 -25.27 3.49 -6.39
N ALA A 14 -24.76 4.67 -6.75
CA ALA A 14 -24.08 4.98 -8.00
C ALA A 14 -22.57 5.26 -7.85
N ASP A 15 -22.03 5.40 -6.63
CA ASP A 15 -20.61 5.64 -6.42
C ASP A 15 -19.82 4.33 -6.62
N GLY A 16 -18.74 4.38 -7.40
CA GLY A 16 -17.80 3.27 -7.49
C GLY A 16 -17.01 3.08 -6.19
N ALA A 17 -16.42 1.90 -6.02
CA ALA A 17 -15.63 1.56 -4.82
C ALA A 17 -14.51 2.58 -4.53
N PHE A 18 -13.91 3.15 -5.58
CA PHE A 18 -12.86 4.17 -5.42
C PHE A 18 -13.40 5.47 -4.85
N GLU A 19 -14.54 5.97 -5.35
CA GLU A 19 -15.15 7.22 -4.91
C GLU A 19 -15.59 7.12 -3.43
N VAL A 20 -16.07 5.94 -3.02
CA VAL A 20 -16.33 5.63 -1.61
C VAL A 20 -15.04 5.65 -0.79
N ALA A 21 -14.00 4.94 -1.23
CA ALA A 21 -12.76 4.80 -0.49
C ALA A 21 -12.01 6.12 -0.32
N GLU A 22 -11.94 6.95 -1.38
CA GLU A 22 -11.37 8.29 -1.35
C GLU A 22 -12.10 9.16 -0.33
N ARG A 23 -13.44 9.19 -0.38
CA ARG A 23 -14.24 9.99 0.55
C ARG A 23 -14.02 9.57 2.00
N VAL A 24 -13.99 8.27 2.26
CA VAL A 24 -13.77 7.70 3.60
C VAL A 24 -12.38 8.05 4.12
N ALA A 25 -11.34 7.97 3.28
CA ALA A 25 -9.99 8.36 3.66
C ALA A 25 -9.86 9.85 4.00
N ARG A 26 -10.55 10.71 3.23
CA ARG A 26 -10.58 12.16 3.48
C ARG A 26 -11.30 12.49 4.80
N ASP A 27 -12.51 11.96 5.02
CA ASP A 27 -13.25 12.21 6.27
C ASP A 27 -12.52 11.61 7.49
N ALA A 28 -11.82 10.48 7.34
CA ALA A 28 -10.99 9.95 8.40
C ALA A 28 -9.87 10.92 8.79
N SER A 29 -9.17 11.48 7.79
CA SER A 29 -8.15 12.51 8.02
C SER A 29 -8.74 13.74 8.71
N ASP A 30 -9.87 14.25 8.24
CA ASP A 30 -10.53 15.45 8.79
C ASP A 30 -10.97 15.25 10.25
N ARG A 31 -11.32 14.01 10.63
CA ARG A 31 -11.71 13.63 12.00
C ARG A 31 -10.57 13.12 12.87
N GLY A 32 -9.33 13.14 12.38
CA GLY A 32 -8.17 12.64 13.11
C GLY A 32 -8.17 11.14 13.36
N VAL A 33 -8.91 10.35 12.56
CA VAL A 33 -8.87 8.89 12.59
C VAL A 33 -7.68 8.42 11.73
N PRO A 34 -6.75 7.62 12.26
CA PRO A 34 -5.58 7.15 11.51
C PRO A 34 -5.97 5.98 10.60
N LEU A 35 -6.81 6.26 9.60
CA LEU A 35 -7.23 5.34 8.55
C LEU A 35 -6.67 5.84 7.22
N ARG A 36 -5.83 5.04 6.57
CA ARG A 36 -5.10 5.42 5.36
C ARG A 36 -5.31 4.39 4.27
N LEU A 37 -5.56 4.81 3.03
CA LEU A 37 -5.64 3.87 1.91
C LEU A 37 -4.30 3.19 1.66
N LEU A 38 -4.35 1.92 1.28
CA LEU A 38 -3.25 1.20 0.65
C LEU A 38 -3.71 0.57 -0.68
N GLY A 39 -2.86 -0.29 -1.23
CA GLY A 39 -3.20 -1.07 -2.40
C GLY A 39 -3.42 -0.22 -3.65
N GLY A 40 -4.26 -0.73 -4.54
CA GLY A 40 -4.51 -0.12 -5.85
C GLY A 40 -5.20 1.24 -5.81
N GLN A 41 -6.12 1.41 -4.85
CA GLN A 41 -6.91 2.63 -4.73
C GLN A 41 -6.06 3.78 -4.19
N ALA A 42 -5.10 3.50 -3.30
CA ALA A 42 -4.11 4.49 -2.87
C ALA A 42 -3.27 5.01 -4.06
N VAL A 43 -2.81 4.11 -4.93
CA VAL A 43 -2.05 4.51 -6.14
C VAL A 43 -2.90 5.36 -7.07
N ARG A 44 -4.18 4.99 -7.29
CA ARG A 44 -5.12 5.80 -8.09
C ARG A 44 -5.34 7.19 -7.49
N LEU A 45 -5.49 7.29 -6.16
CA LEU A 45 -5.66 8.57 -5.47
C LEU A 45 -4.42 9.47 -5.62
N LEU A 46 -3.23 8.88 -5.56
CA LEU A 46 -1.96 9.59 -5.65
C LEU A 46 -1.55 9.95 -7.09
N CYS A 47 -2.06 9.23 -8.08
CA CYS A 47 -1.70 9.42 -9.50
C CYS A 47 -2.93 9.79 -10.34
N PRO A 48 -3.66 10.89 -10.02
CA PRO A 48 -4.94 11.20 -10.67
C PRO A 48 -4.81 11.58 -12.15
N SER A 49 -3.63 12.01 -12.59
CA SER A 49 -3.34 12.33 -14.00
C SER A 49 -3.03 11.10 -14.86
N PHE A 50 -2.86 9.92 -14.25
CA PHE A 50 -2.53 8.70 -14.99
C PHE A 50 -3.81 7.89 -15.27
N PRO A 51 -3.86 7.14 -16.40
CA PRO A 51 -5.02 6.34 -16.73
C PRO A 51 -5.40 5.40 -15.59
N ALA A 52 -6.63 5.51 -15.09
CA ALA A 52 -7.12 4.60 -14.07
C ALA A 52 -7.14 3.16 -14.61
N ARG A 53 -6.79 2.20 -13.75
CA ARG A 53 -6.97 0.78 -14.08
C ARG A 53 -8.46 0.49 -14.22
N ALA A 54 -8.89 0.02 -15.38
CA ALA A 54 -10.28 -0.39 -15.59
C ALA A 54 -10.62 -1.56 -14.66
N ARG A 55 -11.57 -1.40 -13.74
CA ARG A 55 -12.10 -2.54 -12.96
C ARG A 55 -13.48 -2.28 -12.35
N GLN A 56 -14.33 -3.31 -12.44
CA GLN A 56 -15.47 -3.53 -11.54
C GLN A 56 -15.04 -4.43 -10.37
N GLY A 57 -15.51 -4.15 -9.15
CA GLY A 57 -15.24 -4.98 -7.96
C GLY A 57 -13.78 -4.96 -7.49
N GLN A 58 -13.25 -3.77 -7.18
CA GLN A 58 -12.04 -3.65 -6.36
C GLN A 58 -12.44 -3.53 -4.89
N ASP A 59 -11.80 -4.33 -4.06
CA ASP A 59 -11.88 -4.20 -2.60
C ASP A 59 -11.27 -2.88 -2.14
N MET A 60 -11.67 -2.42 -0.96
CA MET A 60 -11.10 -1.24 -0.33
C MET A 60 -10.11 -1.65 0.75
N ASP A 61 -8.84 -1.36 0.54
CA ASP A 61 -7.78 -1.69 1.48
C ASP A 61 -7.37 -0.45 2.28
N PHE A 62 -7.48 -0.52 3.59
CA PHE A 62 -7.04 0.51 4.53
C PHE A 62 -5.98 -0.01 5.51
N ALA A 63 -5.12 0.88 5.95
CA ALA A 63 -4.14 0.70 7.00
C ALA A 63 -4.53 1.56 8.20
N SER A 64 -4.34 1.01 9.40
CA SER A 64 -4.52 1.73 10.65
C SER A 64 -3.62 1.16 11.74
N VAL A 65 -3.71 1.68 12.95
CA VAL A 65 -2.94 1.21 14.11
C VAL A 65 -3.86 0.54 15.11
N SER A 66 -3.38 -0.53 15.72
CA SER A 66 -4.15 -1.33 16.69
C SER A 66 -4.64 -0.49 17.89
N SER A 67 -3.88 0.55 18.26
CA SER A 67 -4.28 1.51 19.30
C SER A 67 -5.50 2.35 18.94
N ALA A 68 -5.84 2.49 17.65
CA ALA A 68 -6.99 3.21 17.14
C ALA A 68 -8.16 2.30 16.73
N LYS A 69 -8.07 0.99 17.01
CA LYS A 69 -9.08 -0.01 16.62
C LYS A 69 -10.52 0.43 16.91
N GLY A 70 -10.79 0.88 18.15
CA GLY A 70 -12.12 1.33 18.56
C GLY A 70 -12.62 2.53 17.75
N ALA A 71 -11.76 3.53 17.54
CA ALA A 71 -12.09 4.73 16.76
C ALA A 71 -12.36 4.39 15.29
N VAL A 72 -11.60 3.47 14.70
CA VAL A 72 -11.83 3.00 13.32
C VAL A 72 -13.16 2.26 13.20
N MET A 73 -13.47 1.37 14.14
CA MET A 73 -14.74 0.63 14.12
C MET A 73 -15.94 1.58 14.21
N GLU A 74 -15.90 2.54 15.13
CA GLU A 74 -16.95 3.55 15.27
C GLU A 74 -17.07 4.41 14.01
N PHE A 75 -15.95 4.85 13.46
CA PHE A 75 -15.89 5.67 12.26
C PHE A 75 -16.48 4.97 11.03
N LEU A 76 -16.08 3.71 10.78
CA LEU A 76 -16.59 2.93 9.64
C LEU A 76 -18.06 2.57 9.82
N ALA A 77 -18.50 2.20 11.03
CA ALA A 77 -19.92 1.99 11.33
C ALA A 77 -20.74 3.27 11.10
N GLY A 78 -20.21 4.45 11.45
CA GLY A 78 -20.82 5.75 11.16
C GLY A 78 -20.96 6.06 9.67
N HIS A 79 -20.12 5.45 8.82
CA HIS A 79 -20.20 5.50 7.35
C HIS A 79 -21.11 4.42 6.75
N GLY A 80 -21.70 3.56 7.59
CA GLY A 80 -22.60 2.49 7.17
C GLY A 80 -21.91 1.18 6.81
N PHE A 81 -20.60 1.06 6.99
CA PHE A 81 -19.90 -0.21 6.77
C PHE A 81 -20.31 -1.27 7.79
N LEU A 82 -20.46 -2.50 7.33
CA LEU A 82 -20.90 -3.64 8.12
C LEU A 82 -19.69 -4.48 8.51
N GLY A 83 -19.26 -4.38 9.77
CA GLY A 83 -18.10 -5.14 10.27
C GLY A 83 -18.46 -6.59 10.60
N ASP A 84 -17.60 -7.54 10.22
CA ASP A 84 -17.72 -8.92 10.67
C ASP A 84 -17.35 -9.00 12.16
N ARG A 85 -18.38 -9.16 13.00
CA ARG A 85 -18.21 -9.20 14.46
C ARG A 85 -17.31 -10.32 14.92
N ARG A 86 -17.41 -11.52 14.32
CA ARG A 86 -16.65 -12.69 14.76
C ARG A 86 -15.19 -12.53 14.36
N PHE A 87 -14.94 -12.17 13.10
CA PHE A 87 -13.59 -11.95 12.59
C PHE A 87 -12.89 -10.81 13.36
N ASN A 88 -13.55 -9.66 13.53
CA ASN A 88 -12.94 -8.48 14.16
C ASN A 88 -12.69 -8.67 15.67
N THR A 89 -13.42 -9.57 16.32
CA THR A 89 -13.15 -9.96 17.70
C THR A 89 -11.90 -10.82 17.82
N ILE A 90 -11.70 -11.76 16.90
CA ILE A 90 -10.60 -12.74 16.96
C ILE A 90 -9.30 -12.17 16.36
N HIS A 91 -9.39 -11.46 15.24
CA HIS A 91 -8.24 -11.05 14.42
C HIS A 91 -8.04 -9.52 14.34
N GLY A 92 -8.92 -8.73 14.95
CA GLY A 92 -8.93 -7.27 14.79
C GLY A 92 -7.73 -6.53 15.37
N ASP A 93 -6.80 -7.20 16.04
CA ASP A 93 -5.48 -6.67 16.39
C ASP A 93 -4.52 -6.65 15.19
N ARG A 94 -4.79 -7.46 14.16
CA ARG A 94 -4.00 -7.59 12.92
C ARG A 94 -4.76 -7.11 11.68
N GLN A 95 -6.03 -7.48 11.56
CA GLN A 95 -6.87 -7.13 10.42
C GLN A 95 -8.33 -7.09 10.84
N MET A 96 -9.04 -6.06 10.40
CA MET A 96 -10.50 -6.00 10.50
C MET A 96 -11.13 -6.11 9.12
N TYR A 97 -12.26 -6.80 9.05
CA TYR A 97 -13.04 -6.99 7.85
C TYR A 97 -14.40 -6.30 7.99
N PHE A 98 -14.77 -5.57 6.94
CA PHE A 98 -16.08 -4.94 6.77
C PHE A 98 -16.58 -5.15 5.34
N THR A 99 -17.85 -4.87 5.11
CA THR A 99 -18.42 -4.73 3.77
C THR A 99 -19.16 -3.41 3.63
N THR A 100 -19.37 -2.97 2.40
CA THR A 100 -20.30 -1.87 2.09
C THR A 100 -21.72 -2.18 2.56
N PRO A 101 -22.60 -1.16 2.73
CA PRO A 101 -23.97 -1.37 3.19
C PRO A 101 -24.78 -2.38 2.35
N ASP A 102 -24.48 -2.49 1.05
CA ASP A 102 -25.09 -3.44 0.11
C ASP A 102 -24.43 -4.84 0.12
N GLY A 103 -23.40 -5.02 0.94
CA GLY A 103 -22.62 -6.24 1.07
C GLY A 103 -21.77 -6.61 -0.16
N GLN A 104 -21.66 -5.73 -1.16
CA GLN A 104 -21.04 -6.08 -2.45
C GLN A 104 -19.53 -5.87 -2.49
N THR A 105 -18.99 -4.93 -1.71
CA THR A 105 -17.56 -4.60 -1.71
C THR A 105 -16.95 -4.87 -0.35
N SER A 106 -15.89 -5.66 -0.34
CA SER A 106 -15.08 -5.96 0.84
C SER A 106 -14.22 -4.76 1.22
N VAL A 107 -14.04 -4.58 2.53
CA VAL A 107 -13.21 -3.53 3.11
C VAL A 107 -12.30 -4.13 4.17
N ASP A 108 -11.02 -4.16 3.86
CA ASP A 108 -9.99 -4.67 4.75
C ASP A 108 -9.27 -3.52 5.46
N VAL A 109 -9.06 -3.67 6.77
CA VAL A 109 -8.27 -2.73 7.57
C VAL A 109 -7.10 -3.45 8.22
N ILE A 110 -5.92 -3.30 7.64
CA ILE A 110 -4.66 -3.86 8.14
C ILE A 110 -4.13 -3.02 9.31
N MET A 111 -3.72 -3.68 10.39
CA MET A 111 -3.27 -3.03 11.63
C MET A 111 -1.76 -3.16 11.83
N ASP A 112 -1.10 -2.04 12.11
CA ASP A 112 0.31 -1.88 12.49
C ASP A 112 1.36 -2.31 11.43
N ARG A 113 1.13 -3.40 10.70
CA ARG A 113 2.05 -3.99 9.74
C ARG A 113 1.31 -4.81 8.69
N LEU A 114 1.81 -4.78 7.46
CA LEU A 114 1.32 -5.63 6.37
C LEU A 114 2.14 -6.92 6.34
N ARG A 115 1.47 -8.08 6.39
CA ARG A 115 2.09 -9.41 6.30
C ARG A 115 1.68 -10.04 4.98
N MET A 116 2.58 -10.01 4.00
CA MET A 116 2.42 -10.66 2.69
C MET A 116 3.68 -11.50 2.45
N CYS A 117 4.31 -11.39 1.28
CA CYS A 117 5.59 -12.05 1.05
C CYS A 117 6.69 -11.64 2.01
N HIS A 118 6.59 -10.41 2.52
CA HIS A 118 7.43 -9.88 3.57
C HIS A 118 6.55 -9.17 4.62
N VAL A 119 7.16 -8.84 5.76
CA VAL A 119 6.49 -8.01 6.78
C VAL A 119 6.93 -6.56 6.61
N LEU A 120 5.97 -5.67 6.34
CA LEU A 120 6.18 -4.22 6.28
C LEU A 120 5.55 -3.55 7.50
N GLU A 121 6.38 -3.11 8.45
CA GLU A 121 5.93 -2.34 9.62
C GLU A 121 5.61 -0.89 9.23
N PHE A 122 4.38 -0.44 9.47
CA PHE A 122 3.97 0.95 9.18
C PHE A 122 3.39 1.68 10.41
N LYS A 123 3.27 1.03 11.57
CA LYS A 123 2.67 1.59 12.80
C LYS A 123 3.17 2.99 13.14
N ALA A 124 4.49 3.18 13.18
CA ALA A 124 5.12 4.45 13.52
C ALA A 124 5.04 5.50 12.39
N ARG A 125 4.46 5.15 11.25
CA ARG A 125 4.43 5.93 10.00
C ARG A 125 3.01 6.22 9.51
N ILE A 126 1.98 5.76 10.23
CA ILE A 126 0.58 5.86 9.80
C ILE A 126 0.12 7.31 9.56
N ASP A 127 0.69 8.28 10.29
CA ASP A 127 0.30 9.69 10.24
C ASP A 127 1.19 10.56 9.34
N ARG A 128 2.07 9.94 8.52
CA ARG A 128 2.97 10.70 7.65
C ARG A 128 2.27 11.38 6.47
N MET A 129 1.19 10.78 6.00
CA MET A 129 0.38 11.28 4.89
C MET A 129 -1.10 11.27 5.32
N PRO A 130 -1.91 12.22 4.83
CA PRO A 130 -3.29 12.37 5.32
C PRO A 130 -4.23 11.25 4.84
N TYR A 131 -4.08 10.79 3.60
CA TYR A 131 -5.10 9.93 2.96
C TYR A 131 -4.62 8.50 2.65
N THR A 132 -3.32 8.31 2.48
CA THR A 132 -2.71 7.03 2.10
C THR A 132 -1.57 6.70 3.05
N LEU A 133 -1.06 5.47 3.01
CA LEU A 133 0.30 5.23 3.51
C LEU A 133 1.29 6.15 2.78
N ASP A 134 2.44 6.40 3.40
CA ASP A 134 3.53 7.13 2.77
C ASP A 134 3.90 6.48 1.42
N VAL A 135 4.24 7.30 0.42
CA VAL A 135 4.56 6.85 -0.95
C VAL A 135 5.63 5.75 -0.94
N THR A 136 6.63 5.86 -0.06
CA THR A 136 7.68 4.85 0.06
C THR A 136 7.14 3.52 0.59
N ASP A 137 6.26 3.57 1.59
CA ASP A 137 5.66 2.36 2.16
C ASP A 137 4.69 1.70 1.16
N LEU A 138 3.91 2.50 0.41
CA LEU A 138 3.08 1.99 -0.69
C LEU A 138 3.93 1.29 -1.75
N LEU A 139 5.05 1.90 -2.17
CA LEU A 139 5.96 1.30 -3.13
C LEU A 139 6.52 -0.03 -2.60
N LEU A 140 6.90 -0.09 -1.33
CA LEU A 140 7.34 -1.33 -0.67
C LEU A 140 6.24 -2.40 -0.62
N THR A 141 4.95 -2.04 -0.49
CA THR A 141 3.84 -3.00 -0.60
C THR A 141 3.80 -3.69 -1.97
N LYS A 142 4.25 -3.02 -3.03
CA LYS A 142 4.26 -3.57 -4.39
C LYS A 142 5.56 -4.29 -4.72
N LEU A 143 6.69 -3.71 -4.28
CA LEU A 143 8.01 -4.31 -4.49
C LEU A 143 8.22 -5.60 -3.69
N GLN A 144 7.42 -5.87 -2.64
CA GLN A 144 7.51 -7.13 -1.91
C GLN A 144 6.82 -8.31 -2.59
N VAL A 145 5.98 -8.10 -3.59
CA VAL A 145 5.21 -9.17 -4.25
C VAL A 145 6.17 -10.06 -5.04
N VAL A 146 6.35 -11.32 -4.62
CA VAL A 146 7.29 -12.24 -5.28
C VAL A 146 6.77 -12.68 -6.64
N GLU A 147 5.48 -12.97 -6.74
CA GLU A 147 4.81 -13.39 -7.97
C GLU A 147 4.07 -12.20 -8.58
N GLN A 148 4.84 -11.25 -9.14
CA GLN A 148 4.28 -10.02 -9.70
C GLN A 148 3.39 -10.31 -10.91
N ASN A 149 2.19 -9.73 -10.90
CA ASN A 149 1.34 -9.63 -12.07
C ASN A 149 1.48 -8.25 -12.74
N GLU A 150 0.81 -8.06 -13.89
CA GLU A 150 0.84 -6.77 -14.62
C GLU A 150 0.36 -5.59 -13.77
N LYS A 151 -0.62 -5.81 -12.87
CA LYS A 151 -1.18 -4.77 -12.00
C LYS A 151 -0.16 -4.29 -10.98
N ASP A 152 0.67 -5.19 -10.44
CA ASP A 152 1.77 -4.84 -9.54
C ASP A 152 2.82 -4.01 -10.26
N VAL A 153 3.20 -4.43 -11.48
CA VAL A 153 4.14 -3.68 -12.33
C VAL A 153 3.59 -2.29 -12.64
N GLN A 154 2.31 -2.18 -13.01
CA GLN A 154 1.67 -0.90 -13.28
C GLN A 154 1.70 0.02 -12.06
N ASP A 155 1.37 -0.49 -10.87
CA ASP A 155 1.39 0.32 -9.63
C ASP A 155 2.81 0.82 -9.31
N ILE A 156 3.83 -0.02 -9.49
CA ILE A 156 5.24 0.37 -9.30
C ILE A 156 5.62 1.45 -10.32
N VAL A 157 5.33 1.24 -11.60
CA VAL A 157 5.63 2.21 -12.67
C VAL A 157 4.94 3.54 -12.40
N TYR A 158 3.68 3.53 -11.95
CA TYR A 158 2.93 4.76 -11.66
C TYR A 158 3.57 5.51 -10.49
N LEU A 159 3.90 4.83 -9.39
CA LEU A 159 4.55 5.49 -8.25
C LEU A 159 5.93 6.07 -8.64
N LEU A 160 6.74 5.31 -9.39
CA LEU A 160 8.04 5.79 -9.87
C LEU A 160 7.92 6.94 -10.88
N ALA A 161 6.87 6.95 -11.69
CA ALA A 161 6.62 8.00 -12.66
C ALA A 161 6.09 9.28 -11.99
N ALA A 162 5.31 9.18 -10.92
CA ALA A 162 4.66 10.31 -10.25
C ALA A 162 5.52 10.97 -9.16
N PHE A 163 6.39 10.21 -8.49
CA PHE A 163 7.08 10.69 -7.28
C PHE A 163 8.61 10.64 -7.41
N GLU A 164 9.25 11.65 -6.87
CA GLU A 164 10.71 11.77 -6.86
C GLU A 164 11.35 10.72 -5.94
N VAL A 165 12.32 9.95 -6.43
CA VAL A 165 13.28 9.25 -5.57
C VAL A 165 14.30 10.24 -5.07
N ARG A 166 14.45 10.36 -3.74
CA ARG A 166 15.35 11.35 -3.13
C ARG A 166 16.04 10.84 -1.88
N GLU A 167 17.12 11.51 -1.51
CA GLU A 167 17.83 11.24 -0.26
C GLU A 167 16.94 11.51 0.97
N GLY A 168 17.18 10.73 2.01
CA GLY A 168 16.39 10.79 3.25
C GLY A 168 15.03 10.12 3.12
N ASP A 169 14.06 10.61 3.88
CA ASP A 169 12.73 10.01 4.00
C ASP A 169 11.69 11.12 4.23
N VAL A 170 11.50 11.95 3.21
CA VAL A 170 10.54 13.07 3.22
C VAL A 170 9.14 12.55 2.86
N PRO A 171 8.08 12.88 3.63
CA PRO A 171 6.72 12.45 3.29
C PRO A 171 6.28 12.88 1.88
N GLY A 172 5.56 12.00 1.20
CA GLY A 172 5.08 12.28 -0.17
C GLY A 172 6.14 12.12 -1.26
N THR A 173 7.27 11.48 -0.95
CA THR A 173 8.34 11.17 -1.91
C THR A 173 8.77 9.71 -1.76
N ILE A 174 9.60 9.21 -2.68
CA ILE A 174 10.23 7.91 -2.53
C ILE A 174 11.57 8.11 -1.80
N GLY A 175 11.56 7.89 -0.50
CA GLY A 175 12.68 8.13 0.39
C GLY A 175 13.70 7.00 0.41
N LEU A 176 14.91 7.28 -0.05
CA LEU A 176 16.02 6.32 -0.04
C LEU A 176 16.37 5.83 1.37
N GLY A 177 16.27 6.68 2.40
CA GLY A 177 16.54 6.28 3.78
C GLY A 177 15.64 5.12 4.24
N ARG A 178 14.33 5.22 3.98
CA ARG A 178 13.36 4.17 4.33
C ARG A 178 13.58 2.88 3.51
N ILE A 179 13.89 3.01 2.22
CA ILE A 179 14.23 1.84 1.38
C ILE A 179 15.50 1.16 1.92
N GLY A 180 16.54 1.93 2.22
CA GLY A 180 17.80 1.47 2.78
C GLY A 180 17.62 0.74 4.12
N ASP A 181 16.80 1.27 5.03
CA ASP A 181 16.51 0.61 6.30
C ASP A 181 15.91 -0.79 6.12
N VAL A 182 15.01 -0.95 5.15
CA VAL A 182 14.34 -2.22 4.86
C VAL A 182 15.29 -3.20 4.18
N VAL A 183 15.94 -2.81 3.08
CA VAL A 183 16.79 -3.71 2.30
C VAL A 183 18.17 -3.94 2.93
N GLY A 184 18.63 -3.03 3.78
CA GLY A 184 19.89 -3.17 4.53
C GLY A 184 19.77 -4.09 5.74
N SER A 185 18.58 -4.18 6.34
CA SER A 185 18.33 -5.00 7.52
C SER A 185 17.90 -6.43 7.20
N ASP A 186 17.28 -6.67 6.05
CA ASP A 186 16.76 -7.99 5.68
C ASP A 186 17.15 -8.43 4.25
N TRP A 187 17.79 -9.60 4.16
CA TRP A 187 18.27 -10.15 2.88
C TRP A 187 17.13 -10.58 1.97
N GLY A 188 16.04 -11.10 2.54
CA GLY A 188 14.87 -11.51 1.76
C GLY A 188 14.20 -10.30 1.12
N TRP A 189 14.04 -9.22 1.89
CA TRP A 189 13.56 -7.93 1.36
C TRP A 189 14.46 -7.41 0.25
N TRP A 190 15.78 -7.33 0.49
CA TRP A 190 16.73 -6.90 -0.54
C TRP A 190 16.62 -7.74 -1.81
N ARG A 191 16.53 -9.06 -1.66
CA ARG A 191 16.51 -9.96 -2.81
C ARG A 191 15.23 -9.79 -3.64
N THR A 192 14.08 -9.71 -2.99
CA THR A 192 12.80 -9.50 -3.68
C THR A 192 12.73 -8.11 -4.31
N VAL A 193 13.10 -7.06 -3.58
CA VAL A 193 13.07 -5.67 -4.09
C VAL A 193 13.98 -5.50 -5.30
N THR A 194 15.25 -5.93 -5.22
CA THR A 194 16.20 -5.79 -6.33
C THR A 194 15.74 -6.55 -7.58
N ARG A 195 15.28 -7.80 -7.41
CA ARG A 195 14.73 -8.61 -8.51
C ARG A 195 13.51 -7.95 -9.17
N ASN A 196 12.61 -7.39 -8.35
CA ASN A 196 11.41 -6.74 -8.85
C ASN A 196 11.71 -5.39 -9.53
N LEU A 197 12.69 -4.63 -9.04
CA LEU A 197 13.17 -3.42 -9.72
C LEU A 197 13.77 -3.76 -11.09
N ASP A 198 14.65 -4.77 -11.16
CA ASP A 198 15.26 -5.22 -12.42
C ASP A 198 14.16 -5.62 -13.44
N ARG A 199 13.19 -6.42 -13.01
CA ARG A 199 12.04 -6.82 -13.83
C ARG A 199 11.19 -5.64 -14.30
N VAL A 200 10.86 -4.70 -13.41
CA VAL A 200 10.05 -3.52 -13.77
C VAL A 200 10.79 -2.64 -14.78
N ILE A 201 12.10 -2.44 -14.61
CA ILE A 201 12.94 -1.69 -15.55
C ILE A 201 12.92 -2.32 -16.93
N GLU A 202 13.06 -3.64 -17.03
CA GLU A 202 13.00 -4.38 -18.29
C GLU A 202 11.62 -4.27 -18.95
N LEU A 203 10.55 -4.52 -18.19
CA LEU A 203 9.18 -4.50 -18.71
C LEU A 203 8.74 -3.10 -19.15
N ALA A 204 9.09 -2.05 -18.39
CA ALA A 204 8.76 -0.67 -18.73
C ALA A 204 9.49 -0.19 -20.02
N ARG A 205 10.59 -0.84 -20.41
CA ARG A 205 11.29 -0.58 -21.68
C ARG A 205 10.74 -1.34 -22.85
N GLY A 206 10.32 -2.59 -22.61
CA GLY A 206 9.82 -3.51 -23.62
C GLY A 206 8.30 -3.65 -23.58
N ASP A 207 7.86 -4.86 -23.25
CA ASP A 207 6.48 -5.35 -23.43
C ASP A 207 5.41 -4.51 -22.74
N LEU A 208 5.76 -3.85 -21.63
CA LEU A 208 4.84 -3.02 -20.84
C LEU A 208 5.17 -1.53 -20.92
N ARG A 209 5.90 -1.09 -21.95
CA ARG A 209 6.13 0.34 -22.22
C ARG A 209 4.84 1.15 -22.29
N ARG A 210 3.75 0.54 -22.75
CA ARG A 210 2.40 1.14 -22.77
C ARG A 210 1.87 1.55 -21.39
N LEU A 211 2.42 0.99 -20.31
CA LEU A 211 2.04 1.35 -18.94
C LEU A 211 2.73 2.62 -18.45
N VAL A 212 3.80 3.08 -19.11
CA VAL A 212 4.50 4.32 -18.72
C VAL A 212 3.63 5.52 -19.14
N PRO A 213 3.19 6.37 -18.20
CA PRO A 213 2.39 7.54 -18.53
C PRO A 213 3.19 8.53 -19.38
N GLY A 214 2.58 9.02 -20.48
CA GLY A 214 3.27 9.88 -21.46
C GLY A 214 3.74 11.24 -20.93
N GLU A 215 3.00 11.84 -20.01
CA GLU A 215 3.35 13.12 -19.34
C GLU A 215 3.74 12.89 -17.88
N SER A 216 4.61 11.91 -17.62
CA SER A 216 5.10 11.63 -16.28
C SER A 216 6.16 12.65 -15.85
N PRO A 217 6.11 13.17 -14.60
CA PRO A 217 7.11 14.11 -14.09
C PRO A 217 8.51 13.48 -13.92
N HIS A 218 8.58 12.15 -13.82
CA HIS A 218 9.82 11.39 -13.70
C HIS A 218 9.83 10.20 -14.65
N ASP A 219 11.03 9.85 -15.15
CA ASP A 219 11.22 8.59 -15.88
C ASP A 219 11.24 7.42 -14.88
N PRO A 220 10.23 6.52 -14.89
CA PRO A 220 10.16 5.42 -13.93
C PRO A 220 11.33 4.46 -14.05
N VAL A 221 11.99 4.37 -15.22
CA VAL A 221 13.15 3.51 -15.41
C VAL A 221 14.38 4.08 -14.71
N GLU A 222 14.63 5.38 -14.84
CA GLU A 222 15.73 6.04 -14.14
C GLU A 222 15.51 6.05 -12.62
N GLN A 223 14.27 6.29 -12.17
CA GLN A 223 13.92 6.19 -10.75
C GLN A 223 14.14 4.76 -10.22
N GLY A 224 13.71 3.74 -10.98
CA GLY A 224 13.92 2.33 -10.63
C GLY A 224 15.40 1.97 -10.52
N ARG A 225 16.24 2.47 -11.44
CA ARG A 225 17.70 2.29 -11.39
C ARG A 225 18.32 2.92 -10.16
N ARG A 226 17.93 4.14 -9.83
CA ARG A 226 18.41 4.82 -8.62
C ARG A 226 18.11 4.03 -7.36
N LEU A 227 16.90 3.48 -7.23
CA LEU A 227 16.54 2.58 -6.12
C LEU A 227 17.38 1.31 -6.12
N ARG A 228 17.60 0.74 -7.30
CA ARG A 228 18.34 -0.51 -7.47
C ARG A 228 19.82 -0.37 -7.11
N GLU A 229 20.44 0.74 -7.49
CA GLU A 229 21.81 1.11 -7.13
C GLU A 229 21.92 1.41 -5.63
N HIS A 230 20.97 2.17 -5.07
CA HIS A 230 20.93 2.45 -3.65
C HIS A 230 20.79 1.19 -2.80
N ALA A 231 19.95 0.25 -3.23
CA ALA A 231 19.76 -1.04 -2.54
C ALA A 231 21.07 -1.84 -2.45
N ASP A 232 21.93 -1.78 -3.47
CA ASP A 232 23.25 -2.42 -3.44
C ASP A 232 24.22 -1.69 -2.52
N ALA A 233 24.29 -0.36 -2.65
CA ALA A 233 25.23 0.49 -1.89
C ALA A 233 24.91 0.56 -0.39
N THR A 234 23.66 0.32 0.00
CA THR A 234 23.22 0.39 1.41
C THR A 234 24.04 -0.55 2.31
N PRO A 235 24.61 -0.08 3.43
CA PRO A 235 25.29 -0.95 4.40
C PRO A 235 24.42 -2.09 4.92
N LYS A 236 24.93 -3.32 4.88
CA LYS A 236 24.19 -4.53 5.28
C LYS A 236 24.48 -4.92 6.73
N THR A 237 23.42 -5.24 7.48
CA THR A 237 23.55 -5.74 8.86
C THR A 237 24.27 -7.10 8.91
N LEU A 238 24.74 -7.49 10.09
CA LEU A 238 25.34 -8.82 10.27
C LEU A 238 24.32 -9.94 10.00
N LYS A 239 23.07 -9.80 10.46
CA LYS A 239 21.97 -10.73 10.18
C LYS A 239 21.78 -10.91 8.67
N TRP A 240 21.74 -9.80 7.93
CA TRP A 240 21.66 -9.80 6.48
C TRP A 240 22.81 -10.61 5.86
N LYS A 241 24.06 -10.34 6.27
CA LYS A 241 25.26 -11.00 5.71
C LYS A 241 25.27 -12.50 5.99
N ILE A 242 24.80 -12.92 7.15
CA ILE A 242 24.64 -14.35 7.49
C ILE A 242 23.58 -14.97 6.58
N ARG A 243 22.39 -14.35 6.45
CA ARG A 243 21.31 -14.85 5.58
C ARG A 243 21.71 -14.91 4.12
N ALA A 244 22.56 -13.98 3.66
CA ALA A 244 23.08 -13.94 2.30
C ALA A 244 23.96 -15.15 1.95
N LYS A 245 24.68 -15.72 2.92
CA LYS A 245 25.47 -16.97 2.71
C LYS A 245 24.58 -18.19 2.45
N VAL A 246 23.38 -18.20 3.04
CA VAL A 246 22.37 -19.25 2.76
C VAL A 246 21.80 -19.04 1.35
N GLY A 247 21.61 -17.78 0.94
CA GLY A 247 21.15 -17.43 -0.40
C GLY A 247 19.76 -17.95 -0.71
N GLU A 248 19.49 -18.19 -1.99
CA GLU A 248 18.19 -18.63 -2.48
C GLU A 248 17.90 -20.13 -2.20
N HIS A 249 18.85 -20.87 -1.64
CA HIS A 249 18.67 -22.30 -1.30
C HIS A 249 17.64 -22.54 -0.18
N ALA A 250 17.38 -21.52 0.62
CA ALA A 250 16.27 -21.52 1.58
C ALA A 250 15.25 -20.47 1.17
N GLN A 251 13.97 -20.79 1.32
CA GLN A 251 12.87 -19.84 1.12
C GLN A 251 13.08 -18.59 2.00
N TRP A 252 12.76 -17.42 1.44
CA TRP A 252 13.00 -16.13 2.09
C TRP A 252 11.75 -15.22 2.12
N TYR A 253 10.63 -15.76 1.68
CA TYR A 253 9.35 -15.08 1.59
C TYR A 253 8.23 -16.04 1.96
N GLU A 254 7.11 -15.48 2.39
CA GLU A 254 5.86 -16.21 2.57
C GLU A 254 4.99 -16.05 1.32
N LEU A 255 4.07 -16.97 1.05
CA LEU A 255 3.01 -16.70 0.06
C LEU A 255 1.77 -16.32 0.85
N PRO A 256 1.04 -15.26 0.46
CA PRO A 256 -0.26 -14.98 1.06
C PRO A 256 -1.14 -16.23 0.94
N GLU A 257 -1.88 -16.55 2.00
CA GLU A 257 -2.92 -17.58 1.91
C GLU A 257 -3.92 -17.14 0.83
N GLU A 258 -4.30 -18.05 -0.08
CA GLU A 258 -5.37 -17.77 -1.05
C GLU A 258 -6.66 -17.50 -0.25
N THR A 259 -6.99 -16.23 -0.04
CA THR A 259 -8.29 -15.83 0.52
C THR A 259 -9.35 -16.09 -0.54
N GLY A 260 -9.88 -17.31 -0.54
CA GLY A 260 -11.17 -17.60 -1.13
C GLY A 260 -12.24 -16.85 -0.37
N HIS A 261 -12.63 -15.69 -0.90
CA HIS A 261 -13.86 -15.00 -0.54
C HIS A 261 -14.88 -15.16 -1.66
#